data_AF-Q3LIA0-F1
#
_entry.id   AF-Q3LIA0-F1
#
_cell.length_a   1.000
_cell.length_b   1.000
_cell.length_c   1.000
_cell.angle_alpha   90.00
_cell.angle_beta   90.00
_cell.angle_gamma   90.00
#
_symmetry.space_group_name_H-M   'P 1'
#
loop_
_entity.id
_entity.type
_entity.pdbx_description
1 polymer ?
#
loop_
_entity_poly.entity_id
_entity_poly.type
_entity_poly.pdbx_seq_one_letter_code
_entity_poly.pdbx_strand_id
1 'polypeptide(L)'
;MIILALLLTLYFYFSVDIVSSMLLLVFVETCTYSLLLSLSWFHVIILMMILEMLMLLVFLLLNFSVLSMMVSSVFIFMFITLSVAEAAIGMSLLTMLVRSHGNDFMGISIF
;
A
#
# COMPACT_ATOMS: atom_id res chain seq x y z
N MET A 1 -12.23 -12.12 -4.12
CA MET A 1 -12.45 -10.93 -3.26
C MET A 1 -11.95 -9.66 -3.91
N ILE A 2 -10.72 -9.62 -4.46
CA ILE A 2 -10.21 -8.47 -5.25
C ILE A 2 -11.13 -8.08 -6.41
N ILE A 3 -11.56 -9.04 -7.24
CA ILE A 3 -12.46 -8.77 -8.38
C ILE A 3 -13.80 -8.16 -7.95
N LEU A 4 -14.33 -8.57 -6.79
CA LEU A 4 -15.58 -8.04 -6.26
C LEU A 4 -15.42 -6.64 -5.68
N ALA A 5 -14.33 -6.38 -4.95
CA ALA A 5 -13.99 -5.05 -4.45
C ALA A 5 -13.78 -4.05 -5.60
N LEU A 6 -13.11 -4.49 -6.66
CA LEU A 6 -12.88 -3.69 -7.87
C LEU A 6 -14.17 -3.43 -8.66
N LEU A 7 -15.09 -4.40 -8.72
CA LEU A 7 -16.43 -4.19 -9.29
C LEU A 7 -17.27 -3.20 -8.46
N LEU A 8 -17.15 -3.27 -7.13
CA LEU A 8 -17.85 -2.37 -6.21
C LEU A 8 -17.35 -0.93 -6.35
N THR A 9 -16.04 -0.72 -6.44
CA THR A 9 -15.46 0.62 -6.67
C THR A 9 -15.86 1.19 -8.02
N LEU A 10 -15.93 0.37 -9.07
CA LEU A 10 -16.38 0.79 -10.40
C LEU A 10 -17.87 1.18 -10.42
N TYR A 11 -18.72 0.43 -9.69
CA TYR A 11 -20.14 0.76 -9.54
C TYR A 11 -20.35 2.10 -8.82
N PHE A 12 -19.62 2.35 -7.73
CA PHE A 12 -19.70 3.63 -7.01
C PHE A 12 -19.11 4.80 -7.80
N TYR A 13 -18.08 4.59 -8.62
CA TYR A 13 -17.53 5.63 -9.48
C TYR A 13 -18.56 6.16 -10.48
N PHE A 14 -19.47 5.31 -10.96
CA PHE A 14 -20.48 5.70 -11.94
C PHE A 14 -21.63 6.54 -11.34
N SER A 15 -21.90 6.43 -10.04
CA SER A 15 -23.12 6.99 -9.44
C SER A 15 -22.92 8.22 -8.54
N VAL A 16 -21.69 8.56 -8.12
CA VAL A 16 -21.44 9.59 -7.10
C VAL A 16 -20.47 10.68 -7.61
N ASP A 17 -20.52 11.87 -7.01
CA ASP A 17 -19.60 12.97 -7.28
C ASP A 17 -18.12 12.56 -7.28
N ILE A 18 -17.30 13.29 -8.04
CA ILE A 18 -15.87 13.01 -8.20
C ILE A 18 -15.15 12.92 -6.85
N VAL A 19 -15.46 13.80 -5.89
CA VAL A 19 -14.78 13.80 -4.57
C VAL A 19 -15.16 12.58 -3.72
N SER A 20 -16.43 12.22 -3.67
CA SER A 20 -16.91 11.07 -2.89
C SER A 20 -16.49 9.74 -3.52
N SER A 21 -16.37 9.68 -4.86
CA SER A 21 -15.81 8.52 -5.55
C SER A 21 -14.34 8.27 -5.17
N MET A 22 -13.53 9.32 -5.05
CA MET A 22 -12.12 9.22 -4.64
C MET A 22 -11.97 8.75 -3.19
N LEU A 23 -12.82 9.25 -2.28
CA LEU A 23 -12.83 8.81 -0.88
C LEU A 23 -13.25 7.34 -0.74
N LEU A 24 -14.24 6.91 -1.52
CA LEU A 24 -14.71 5.54 -1.51
C LEU A 24 -13.65 4.57 -2.05
N LEU A 25 -12.94 4.94 -3.13
CA LEU A 25 -11.80 4.19 -3.65
C LEU A 25 -10.78 3.94 -2.54
N VAL A 26 -10.36 4.99 -1.83
CA VAL A 26 -9.37 4.89 -0.75
C VAL A 26 -9.85 4.00 0.38
N PHE A 27 -11.11 4.12 0.78
CA PHE A 27 -11.69 3.29 1.83
C PHE A 27 -11.70 1.81 1.44
N VAL A 28 -12.12 1.48 0.20
CA VAL A 28 -12.15 0.09 -0.25
C VAL A 28 -10.74 -0.50 -0.34
N GLU A 29 -9.79 0.23 -0.94
CA GLU A 29 -8.40 -0.20 -1.07
C GLU A 29 -7.78 -0.48 0.31
N THR A 30 -7.89 0.44 1.28
CA THR A 30 -7.41 0.20 2.66
C THR A 30 -8.07 -1.01 3.33
N CYS A 31 -9.37 -1.23 3.12
CA CYS A 31 -10.07 -2.40 3.63
C CYS A 31 -9.54 -3.69 3.00
N THR A 32 -9.25 -3.70 1.70
CA THR A 32 -8.69 -4.90 1.04
C THR A 32 -7.26 -5.19 1.48
N TYR A 33 -6.40 -4.18 1.66
CA TYR A 33 -5.03 -4.39 2.12
C TYR A 33 -4.97 -4.87 3.56
N SER A 34 -5.82 -4.36 4.45
CA SER A 34 -5.90 -4.86 5.84
C SER A 34 -6.36 -6.31 5.90
N LEU A 35 -7.31 -6.72 5.05
CA LEU A 35 -7.71 -8.13 4.91
C LEU A 35 -6.59 -9.00 4.34
N LEU A 36 -5.86 -8.53 3.32
CA LEU A 36 -4.73 -9.27 2.76
C LEU A 36 -3.63 -9.46 3.80
N LEU A 37 -3.29 -8.39 4.52
CA LEU A 37 -2.35 -8.44 5.64
C LEU A 37 -2.79 -9.51 6.64
N SER A 38 -4.08 -9.52 7.01
CA SER A 38 -4.66 -10.50 7.94
C SER A 38 -4.40 -11.98 7.58
N LEU A 39 -4.30 -12.28 6.28
CA LEU A 39 -4.19 -13.64 5.75
C LEU A 39 -2.74 -14.06 5.46
N SER A 40 -1.87 -13.12 5.11
CA SER A 40 -0.55 -13.41 4.55
C SER A 40 0.63 -12.91 5.39
N TRP A 41 0.43 -12.67 6.70
CA TRP A 41 1.50 -12.21 7.62
C TRP A 41 2.75 -13.09 7.63
N PHE A 42 2.63 -14.35 7.23
CA PHE A 42 3.72 -15.31 7.36
C PHE A 42 4.86 -15.10 6.36
N HIS A 43 4.60 -14.54 5.17
CA HIS A 43 5.64 -14.33 4.16
C HIS A 43 6.04 -12.85 4.10
N VAL A 44 7.30 -12.58 4.42
CA VAL A 44 7.83 -11.21 4.48
C VAL A 44 7.79 -10.51 3.14
N ILE A 45 7.95 -11.25 2.03
CA ILE A 45 7.84 -10.69 0.68
C ILE A 45 6.44 -10.12 0.44
N ILE A 46 5.41 -10.83 0.89
CA ILE A 46 4.01 -10.40 0.73
C ILE A 46 3.75 -9.16 1.60
N LEU A 47 4.32 -9.11 2.80
CA LEU A 47 4.26 -7.93 3.67
C LEU A 47 4.90 -6.70 3.00
N MET A 48 6.07 -6.85 2.38
CA MET A 48 6.76 -5.77 1.67
C MET A 48 5.94 -5.25 0.48
N MET A 49 5.31 -6.14 -0.29
CA MET A 49 4.41 -5.76 -1.39
C MET A 49 3.19 -4.98 -0.88
N ILE A 50 2.58 -5.40 0.22
CA ILE A 50 1.43 -4.69 0.81
C ILE A 50 1.85 -3.28 1.27
N LEU A 51 3.06 -3.13 1.83
CA LEU A 51 3.60 -1.82 2.24
C LEU A 51 3.80 -0.89 1.04
N GLU A 52 4.35 -1.38 -0.07
CA GLU A 52 4.54 -0.57 -1.28
C GLU A 52 3.20 -0.11 -1.87
N MET A 53 2.18 -0.98 -1.88
CA MET A 53 0.82 -0.62 -2.30
C MET A 53 0.19 0.44 -1.38
N LEU A 54 0.45 0.38 -0.07
CA LEU A 54 0.00 1.42 0.88
C LEU A 54 0.66 2.78 0.58
N MET A 55 1.97 2.79 0.29
CA MET A 55 2.69 4.03 -0.05
C MET A 55 2.18 4.67 -1.34
N LEU A 56 1.82 3.85 -2.34
CA LEU A 56 1.16 4.34 -3.57
C LEU A 56 -0.23 4.94 -3.30
N LEU A 57 -1.01 4.35 -2.39
CA LEU A 57 -2.30 4.90 -2.00
C LEU A 57 -2.16 6.28 -1.33
N VAL A 58 -1.18 6.42 -0.41
CA VAL A 58 -0.86 7.69 0.24
C VAL A 58 -0.39 8.71 -0.80
N PHE A 59 0.43 8.30 -1.77
CA PHE A 59 0.85 9.15 -2.87
C PHE A 59 -0.34 9.70 -3.67
N LEU A 60 -1.35 8.87 -3.98
CA LEU A 60 -2.55 9.30 -4.70
C LEU A 60 -3.37 10.34 -3.92
N LEU A 61 -3.54 10.12 -2.61
CA LEU A 61 -4.19 11.07 -1.70
C LEU A 61 -3.44 12.41 -1.63
N LEU A 62 -2.12 12.37 -1.55
CA LEU A 62 -1.28 13.56 -1.49
C LEU A 62 -1.34 14.37 -2.79
N ASN A 63 -1.40 13.72 -3.95
CA ASN A 63 -1.56 14.43 -5.22
C ASN A 63 -2.90 15.17 -5.28
N PHE A 64 -3.98 14.54 -4.83
CA PHE A 64 -5.29 15.17 -4.81
C PHE A 64 -5.33 16.38 -3.86
N SER A 65 -4.76 16.24 -2.66
CA SER A 65 -4.73 17.33 -1.68
C SER A 65 -3.84 18.50 -2.11
N VAL A 66 -2.71 18.23 -2.77
CA VAL A 66 -1.83 19.27 -3.32
C VAL A 66 -2.52 20.01 -4.46
N LEU A 67 -3.26 19.31 -5.32
CA LEU A 67 -4.07 19.94 -6.37
C LEU A 67 -5.17 20.84 -5.78
N SER A 68 -5.83 20.39 -4.71
CA SER A 68 -6.92 21.17 -4.08
C SER A 68 -6.41 22.38 -3.29
N MET A 69 -5.25 22.26 -2.64
CA MET A 69 -4.67 23.29 -1.77
C MET A 69 -3.66 24.19 -2.51
N MET A 70 -3.37 23.94 -3.80
CA MET A 70 -2.36 24.65 -4.60
C MET A 70 -0.98 24.70 -3.92
N VAL A 71 -0.60 23.63 -3.23
CA VAL A 71 0.68 23.52 -2.52
C VAL A 71 1.80 23.20 -3.51
N SER A 72 3.05 23.55 -3.17
CA SER A 72 4.20 23.21 -3.99
C SER A 72 4.39 21.69 -4.12
N SER A 73 4.61 21.21 -5.35
CA SER A 73 4.87 19.80 -5.67
C SER A 73 6.16 19.22 -5.07
N VAL A 74 7.01 20.07 -4.48
CA VAL A 74 8.25 19.66 -3.80
C VAL A 74 7.98 18.64 -2.68
N PHE A 75 6.86 18.78 -1.96
CA PHE A 75 6.49 17.84 -0.90
C PHE A 75 6.24 16.43 -1.46
N ILE A 76 5.57 16.32 -2.60
CA ILE A 76 5.29 15.05 -3.29
C ILE A 76 6.59 14.39 -3.74
N PHE A 77 7.51 15.19 -4.30
CA PHE A 77 8.81 14.68 -4.74
C PHE A 77 9.62 14.12 -3.56
N MET A 78 9.70 14.86 -2.44
CA MET A 78 10.37 14.35 -1.24
C MET A 78 9.72 13.06 -0.72
N PHE A 79 8.39 12.99 -0.68
CA PHE A 79 7.66 11.80 -0.25
C PHE A 79 8.00 10.55 -1.07
N ILE A 80 8.00 10.66 -2.41
CA ILE A 80 8.34 9.50 -3.27
C ILE A 80 9.79 9.06 -3.02
N THR A 81 10.74 9.99 -2.94
CA THR A 81 12.15 9.61 -2.72
C THR A 81 12.36 8.89 -1.39
N LEU A 82 11.66 9.30 -0.33
CA LEU A 82 11.66 8.60 0.96
C LEU A 82 11.02 7.23 0.86
N SER A 83 9.87 7.11 0.16
CA SER A 83 9.19 5.82 -0.02
C SER A 83 10.05 4.77 -0.75
N VAL A 84 10.78 5.19 -1.79
CA VAL A 84 11.70 4.31 -2.53
C VAL A 84 12.91 3.93 -1.67
N ALA A 85 13.42 4.86 -0.85
CA ALA A 85 14.52 4.57 0.07
C ALA A 85 14.11 3.55 1.14
N GLU A 86 12.92 3.67 1.71
CA GLU A 86 12.37 2.70 2.66
C GLU A 86 12.21 1.30 2.01
N ALA A 87 11.68 1.24 0.79
CA ALA A 87 11.55 -0.01 0.04
C ALA A 87 12.91 -0.67 -0.23
N ALA A 88 13.93 0.11 -0.60
CA ALA A 88 15.29 -0.40 -0.81
C ALA A 88 15.90 -0.99 0.47
N ILE A 89 15.70 -0.30 1.62
CA ILE A 89 16.14 -0.80 2.93
C ILE A 89 15.39 -2.09 3.28
N GLY A 90 14.07 -2.14 3.10
CA GLY A 90 13.28 -3.33 3.39
C GLY A 90 13.65 -4.54 2.52
N MET A 91 13.94 -4.34 1.23
CA MET A 91 14.46 -5.40 0.36
C MET A 91 15.83 -5.90 0.79
N SER A 92 16.73 -5.02 1.22
CA SER A 92 18.04 -5.43 1.74
C SER A 92 17.91 -6.29 3.01
N LEU A 93 17.01 -5.92 3.93
CA LEU A 93 16.70 -6.70 5.13
C LEU A 93 16.13 -8.08 4.79
N LEU A 94 15.19 -8.13 3.84
CA LEU A 94 14.64 -9.39 3.36
C LEU A 94 15.74 -10.31 2.80
N THR A 95 16.66 -9.79 1.98
CA THR A 95 17.75 -10.61 1.44
C THR A 95 18.68 -11.14 2.53
N MET A 96 18.91 -10.38 3.61
CA MET A 96 19.68 -10.88 4.76
C MET A 96 18.93 -12.00 5.49
N LEU A 97 17.62 -11.86 5.71
CA LEU A 97 16.80 -12.86 6.38
C LEU A 97 16.76 -14.18 5.60
N VAL A 98 16.57 -14.11 4.29
CA VAL A 98 16.58 -15.31 3.42
C VAL A 98 17.95 -15.97 3.42
N ARG A 99 19.06 -15.21 3.47
CA ARG A 99 20.42 -15.78 3.55
C ARG A 99 20.74 -16.41 4.91
N SER A 100 20.16 -15.93 6.01
CA SER A 100 20.42 -16.46 7.35
C SER A 100 19.55 -17.66 7.71
N HIS A 101 18.25 -17.63 7.36
CA HIS A 101 17.29 -18.67 7.72
C HIS A 101 16.90 -19.60 6.56
N GLY A 102 17.26 -19.25 5.32
CA GLY A 102 16.94 -20.05 4.13
C GLY A 102 15.49 -19.93 3.65
N ASN A 103 14.66 -19.15 4.34
CA ASN A 103 13.25 -18.95 4.01
C ASN A 103 12.79 -17.54 4.41
N ASP A 104 11.76 -17.03 3.75
CA ASP A 104 11.11 -15.75 4.03
C ASP A 104 9.93 -15.87 5.00
N PHE A 105 9.72 -17.06 5.56
CA PHE A 105 8.62 -17.37 6.48
C PHE A 105 8.93 -16.88 7.90
N MET A 106 8.17 -15.90 8.38
CA MET A 106 8.16 -15.47 9.78
C MET A 106 7.27 -16.41 10.60
N GLY A 107 7.81 -17.57 10.95
CA GLY A 107 7.22 -18.47 11.92
C GLY A 107 7.61 -18.08 13.34
N ILE A 108 6.63 -17.94 14.24
CA ILE A 108 6.88 -17.89 15.68
C ILE A 108 7.29 -19.32 16.11
N SER A 109 8.61 -19.56 16.25
CA SER A 109 9.13 -20.79 16.85
C SER A 109 9.05 -20.66 18.37
N ILE A 110 7.98 -21.18 18.97
CA ILE A 110 7.78 -21.23 20.45
C ILE A 110 8.45 -22.50 21.03
N PHE A 111 9.53 -22.98 20.42
CA PHE A 111 10.30 -24.11 20.94
C PHE A 111 11.79 -23.78 20.89
#